data_AF-A0A4D6Q600-F1
#
_entry.id   AF-A0A4D6Q600-F1
#
_cell.length_a   1.000
_cell.length_b   1.000
_cell.length_c   1.000
_cell.angle_alpha   90.00
_cell.angle_beta   90.00
_cell.angle_gamma   90.00
#
_symmetry.space_group_name_H-M   'P 1'
#
loop_
_entity.id
_entity.type
_entity.pdbx_description
1 polymer ?
#
loop_
_entity_poly.entity_id
_entity_poly.type
_entity_poly.pdbx_seq_one_letter_code
_entity_poly.pdbx_strand_id
1 'polypeptide(L)'
;MESCGYEKPPVNKAGEPIKPKGPKSILPYCRDGLCLMTNANLTLPNSAVDYKKLNAYIDQWAAANPEFTKIIMDIKPICAVEELRKKTKPRLCDHDRIYICLNSHLLWNCKIKPIKECDQLKMFMEACRSFYQKPRKKILD
;
A
#
# COMPACT_ATOMS: atom_id res chain seq x y z
N MET A 1 -16.77 -3.94 -15.01
CA MET A 1 -15.38 -3.65 -14.63
C MET A 1 -15.24 -4.14 -13.20
N GLU A 2 -14.45 -5.19 -12.96
CA GLU A 2 -14.25 -5.68 -11.58
C GLU A 2 -13.61 -4.57 -10.75
N SER A 3 -14.11 -4.36 -9.53
CA SER A 3 -13.56 -3.34 -8.64
C SER A 3 -12.18 -3.82 -8.16
N CYS A 4 -11.12 -3.03 -8.39
CA CYS A 4 -9.83 -3.31 -7.78
C CYS A 4 -9.83 -2.79 -6.34
N GLY A 5 -9.38 -3.60 -5.38
CA GLY A 5 -9.24 -3.20 -3.98
C GLY A 5 -10.24 -3.87 -3.04
N TYR A 6 -10.42 -3.30 -1.84
CA TYR A 6 -11.31 -3.87 -0.82
C TYR A 6 -12.74 -3.40 -1.02
N GLU A 7 -13.65 -4.36 -1.26
CA GLU A 7 -15.09 -4.09 -1.19
C GLU A 7 -15.50 -3.85 0.27
N LYS A 8 -16.42 -2.90 0.49
CA LYS A 8 -16.98 -2.66 1.82
C LYS A 8 -17.65 -3.96 2.31
N PRO A 9 -17.32 -4.46 3.51
CA PRO A 9 -17.94 -5.68 4.00
C PRO A 9 -19.48 -5.52 4.04
N PRO A 10 -20.24 -6.54 3.62
CA PRO A 10 -21.69 -6.51 3.75
C PRO A 10 -22.07 -6.39 5.23
N VAL A 11 -23.17 -5.71 5.51
CA VAL A 11 -23.67 -5.53 6.88
C VAL A 11 -24.85 -6.46 7.15
N ASN A 12 -25.01 -6.90 8.40
CA ASN A 12 -26.18 -7.66 8.82
C ASN A 12 -27.40 -6.72 8.97
N LYS A 13 -28.58 -7.28 9.30
CA LYS A 13 -29.81 -6.48 9.50
C LYS A 13 -29.71 -5.47 10.66
N ALA A 14 -28.75 -5.65 11.57
CA ALA A 14 -28.46 -4.73 12.67
C ALA A 14 -27.43 -3.64 12.29
N GLY A 15 -26.95 -3.62 11.04
CA GLY A 15 -25.96 -2.65 10.56
C GLY A 15 -24.51 -3.01 10.93
N GLU A 16 -24.26 -4.18 11.51
CA GLU A 16 -22.92 -4.61 11.91
C GLU A 16 -22.19 -5.27 10.73
N PRO A 17 -20.88 -5.05 10.56
CA PRO A 17 -20.10 -5.72 9.53
C PRO A 17 -20.18 -7.24 9.67
N ILE A 18 -20.64 -7.92 8.62
CA ILE A 18 -20.57 -9.38 8.54
C ILE A 18 -19.10 -9.73 8.41
N LYS A 19 -18.56 -10.46 9.39
CA LYS A 19 -17.20 -10.98 9.32
C LYS A 19 -17.07 -11.75 8.00
N PRO A 20 -16.14 -11.36 7.11
CA PRO A 20 -15.93 -12.11 5.90
C PRO A 20 -15.60 -13.55 6.30
N LYS A 21 -16.35 -14.51 5.77
CA LYS A 21 -15.91 -15.91 5.77
C LYS A 21 -14.69 -15.92 4.86
N GLY A 22 -13.52 -15.74 5.46
CA GLY A 22 -12.30 -15.52 4.71
C GLY A 22 -12.15 -16.58 3.61
N PRO A 23 -11.64 -16.22 2.43
CA PRO A 23 -11.27 -17.24 1.47
C PRO A 23 -10.31 -18.22 2.17
N LYS A 24 -10.54 -19.54 2.01
CA LYS A 24 -9.49 -20.52 2.28
C LYS A 24 -8.29 -20.05 1.47
N SER A 25 -7.24 -19.61 2.15
CA SER A 25 -6.02 -19.09 1.55
C SER A 25 -5.64 -19.87 0.30
N ILE A 26 -5.85 -19.25 -0.85
CA ILE A 26 -5.04 -19.47 -2.03
C ILE A 26 -4.70 -18.06 -2.47
N LEU A 27 -3.56 -17.53 -2.00
CA LEU A 27 -2.93 -16.34 -2.58
C LEU A 27 -2.97 -16.48 -4.11
N PRO A 28 -3.79 -15.71 -4.86
CA PRO A 28 -3.71 -15.75 -6.29
C PRO A 28 -2.78 -14.61 -6.71
N TYR A 29 -1.55 -14.96 -7.08
CA TYR A 29 -0.70 -14.24 -8.03
C TYR A 29 -0.95 -12.74 -8.20
N CYS A 30 -0.34 -11.88 -7.38
CA CYS A 30 -0.07 -10.49 -7.75
C CYS A 30 -1.27 -9.61 -8.21
N ARG A 31 -2.51 -10.02 -7.90
CA ARG A 31 -3.69 -9.53 -8.62
C ARG A 31 -4.05 -8.11 -8.25
N ASP A 32 -4.01 -7.77 -6.97
CA ASP A 32 -4.55 -6.50 -6.49
C ASP A 32 -3.67 -5.32 -6.94
N GLY A 33 -2.35 -5.41 -6.77
CA GLY A 33 -1.43 -4.39 -7.24
C GLY A 33 -1.43 -4.28 -8.76
N LEU A 34 -1.47 -5.40 -9.50
CA LEU A 34 -1.54 -5.37 -10.96
C LEU A 34 -2.84 -4.71 -11.45
N CYS A 35 -3.99 -5.06 -10.84
CA CYS A 35 -5.30 -4.48 -11.13
C CYS A 35 -5.28 -2.96 -10.90
N LEU A 36 -4.85 -2.53 -9.70
CA LEU A 36 -4.77 -1.13 -9.32
C LEU A 36 -3.85 -0.33 -10.25
N MET A 37 -2.65 -0.86 -10.55
CA MET A 37 -1.69 -0.17 -11.43
C MET A 37 -2.15 -0.13 -12.88
N THR A 38 -2.80 -1.18 -13.38
CA THR A 38 -3.33 -1.21 -14.75
C THR A 38 -4.47 -0.21 -14.92
N ASN A 39 -5.40 -0.15 -13.96
CA ASN A 39 -6.50 0.84 -13.98
C ASN A 39 -6.00 2.28 -13.90
N ALA A 40 -4.87 2.51 -13.23
CA ALA A 40 -4.20 3.82 -13.18
C ALA A 40 -3.26 4.08 -14.37
N ASN A 41 -3.25 3.21 -15.40
CA ASN A 41 -2.37 3.31 -16.57
C ASN A 41 -0.87 3.38 -16.22
N LEU A 42 -0.47 2.64 -15.18
CA LEU A 42 0.91 2.57 -14.65
C LEU A 42 1.65 1.29 -15.07
N THR A 43 1.11 0.56 -16.05
CA THR A 43 1.72 -0.65 -16.60
C THR A 43 2.11 -0.47 -18.07
N LEU A 44 3.19 -1.14 -18.46
CA LEU A 44 3.65 -1.31 -19.83
C LEU A 44 2.80 -2.38 -20.54
N PRO A 45 2.86 -2.51 -21.87
CA PRO A 45 2.10 -3.53 -22.62
C PRO A 45 2.40 -4.97 -22.21
N ASN A 46 3.57 -5.24 -21.61
CA ASN A 46 3.96 -6.55 -21.08
C ASN A 46 3.56 -6.74 -19.61
N SER A 47 2.66 -5.91 -19.08
CA SER A 47 2.21 -5.91 -17.70
C SER A 47 3.33 -5.66 -16.67
N ALA A 48 4.47 -5.11 -17.07
CA ALA A 48 5.46 -4.61 -16.12
C ALA A 48 5.10 -3.21 -15.65
N VAL A 49 5.58 -2.82 -14.46
CA VAL A 49 5.43 -1.46 -13.94
C VAL A 49 6.12 -0.45 -14.87
N ASP A 50 5.38 0.58 -15.27
CA ASP A 50 5.94 1.78 -15.90
C ASP A 50 6.45 2.71 -14.78
N TYR A 51 7.72 2.54 -14.41
CA TYR A 51 8.32 3.30 -13.30
C TYR A 51 8.33 4.82 -13.55
N LYS A 52 8.36 5.28 -14.80
CA LYS A 52 8.30 6.71 -15.12
C LYS A 52 6.91 7.26 -14.78
N LYS A 53 5.85 6.59 -15.25
CA LYS A 53 4.48 6.99 -14.94
C LYS A 53 4.16 6.82 -13.45
N LEU A 54 4.61 5.73 -12.83
CA LEU A 54 4.43 5.50 -11.39
C LEU A 54 5.05 6.63 -10.56
N ASN A 55 6.28 7.04 -10.87
CA ASN A 55 6.93 8.12 -10.13
C ASN A 55 6.18 9.45 -10.27
N ALA A 56 5.73 9.79 -11.48
CA ALA A 56 4.92 10.98 -11.71
C ALA A 56 3.55 10.90 -11.01
N TYR A 57 2.91 9.72 -11.01
CA TYR A 57 1.66 9.47 -10.29
C TYR A 57 1.82 9.68 -8.79
N ILE A 58 2.90 9.17 -8.19
CA ILE A 58 3.20 9.37 -6.76
C ILE A 58 3.40 10.85 -6.45
N ASP A 59 4.10 11.60 -7.31
CA ASP A 59 4.30 13.05 -7.13
C ASP A 59 2.98 13.83 -7.17
N GLN A 60 2.12 13.51 -8.15
CA GLN A 60 0.80 14.13 -8.27
C GLN A 60 -0.10 13.79 -7.07
N TRP A 61 -0.09 12.53 -6.63
CA TRP A 61 -0.83 12.11 -5.45
C TRP A 61 -0.32 12.83 -4.20
N ALA A 62 1.00 12.96 -4.04
CA ALA A 62 1.62 13.68 -2.92
C ALA A 62 1.22 15.16 -2.90
N ALA A 63 1.15 15.81 -4.07
CA ALA A 63 0.72 17.20 -4.19
C ALA A 63 -0.77 17.37 -3.85
N ALA A 64 -1.61 16.39 -4.21
CA ALA A 64 -3.04 16.39 -3.90
C ALA A 64 -3.37 16.02 -2.44
N ASN A 65 -2.44 15.41 -1.71
CA ASN A 65 -2.62 14.99 -0.31
C ASN A 65 -1.48 15.53 0.57
N PRO A 66 -1.46 16.85 0.85
CA PRO A 66 -0.36 17.54 1.54
C PRO A 66 0.05 16.93 2.88
N GLU A 67 -0.90 16.35 3.61
CA GLU A 67 -0.67 15.71 4.90
C GLU A 67 0.23 14.46 4.82
N PHE A 68 0.33 13.85 3.63
CA PHE A 68 1.15 12.68 3.37
C PHE A 68 2.39 12.98 2.52
N THR A 69 2.56 14.20 1.99
CA THR A 69 3.65 14.54 1.07
C THR A 69 5.03 14.19 1.64
N LYS A 70 5.31 14.57 2.88
CA LYS A 70 6.62 14.30 3.47
C LYS A 70 6.91 12.80 3.52
N ILE A 71 5.99 12.02 4.10
CA ILE A 71 6.20 10.58 4.25
C ILE A 71 6.29 9.88 2.90
N ILE A 72 5.43 10.22 1.93
CA ILE A 72 5.41 9.56 0.63
C ILE A 72 6.68 9.86 -0.17
N MET A 73 7.18 11.11 -0.11
CA MET A 73 8.41 11.48 -0.80
C MET A 73 9.65 10.83 -0.17
N ASP A 74 9.69 10.69 1.16
CA ASP A 74 10.78 10.02 1.88
C ASP A 74 10.86 8.50 1.57
N ILE A 75 9.72 7.86 1.25
CA ILE A 75 9.64 6.41 1.02
C ILE A 75 9.55 6.03 -0.46
N LYS A 76 9.18 6.96 -1.35
CA LYS A 76 9.20 6.79 -2.81
C LYS A 76 10.50 6.19 -3.34
N PRO A 77 11.72 6.68 -3.00
CA PRO A 77 12.97 6.11 -3.51
C PRO A 77 13.27 4.70 -2.99
N ILE A 78 12.50 4.20 -2.02
CA ILE A 78 12.66 2.87 -1.43
C ILE A 78 11.63 1.91 -2.02
N CYS A 79 10.38 2.35 -2.10
CA CYS A 79 9.28 1.52 -2.56
C CYS A 79 9.22 1.45 -4.09
N ALA A 80 9.43 2.57 -4.79
CA ALA A 80 9.20 2.72 -6.23
C ALA A 80 10.50 2.85 -7.06
N VAL A 81 11.54 2.10 -6.68
CA VAL A 81 12.85 2.10 -7.37
C VAL A 81 12.98 0.92 -8.33
N GLU A 82 13.36 1.20 -9.58
CA GLU A 82 13.53 0.22 -10.64
C GLU A 82 14.73 -0.70 -10.40
N GLU A 83 15.79 -0.23 -9.75
CA GLU A 83 17.02 -1.00 -9.52
C GLU A 83 16.82 -2.28 -8.69
N LEU A 84 15.77 -2.32 -7.86
CA LEU A 84 15.37 -3.55 -7.14
C LEU A 84 14.97 -4.67 -8.11
N ARG A 85 14.52 -4.34 -9.33
CA ARG A 85 14.25 -5.31 -10.41
C ARG A 85 15.53 -5.91 -10.99
N LYS A 86 16.62 -5.14 -11.05
CA LYS A 86 17.89 -5.59 -11.68
C LYS A 86 18.68 -6.54 -10.79
N LYS A 87 18.58 -6.40 -9.45
CA LYS A 87 19.32 -7.21 -8.47
C LYS A 87 18.67 -8.55 -8.12
N THR A 88 17.41 -8.77 -8.49
CA THR A 88 16.70 -10.01 -8.20
C THR A 88 15.94 -10.46 -9.44
N LYS A 89 16.06 -11.75 -9.82
CA LYS A 89 15.24 -12.43 -10.85
C LYS A 89 13.81 -11.88 -10.87
N PRO A 90 13.12 -11.78 -12.04
CA PRO A 90 11.84 -11.09 -12.18
C PRO A 90 10.94 -11.42 -10.99
N ARG A 91 10.79 -10.45 -10.09
CA ARG A 91 10.04 -10.68 -8.85
C ARG A 91 8.59 -10.87 -9.26
N LEU A 92 8.09 -12.08 -9.06
CA LEU A 92 6.66 -12.33 -8.96
C LEU A 92 6.08 -11.23 -8.07
N CYS A 93 5.13 -10.46 -8.61
CA CYS A 93 4.35 -9.45 -7.89
C CYS A 93 5.04 -8.11 -7.56
N ASP A 94 5.84 -7.54 -8.47
CA ASP A 94 6.42 -6.19 -8.27
C ASP A 94 5.36 -5.10 -7.99
N HIS A 95 4.19 -5.18 -8.63
CA HIS A 95 3.05 -4.29 -8.37
C HIS A 95 2.61 -4.34 -6.89
N ASP A 96 2.38 -5.54 -6.35
CA ASP A 96 1.97 -5.73 -4.96
C ASP A 96 3.07 -5.31 -3.99
N ARG A 97 4.34 -5.59 -4.31
CA ARG A 97 5.49 -5.14 -3.51
C ARG A 97 5.47 -3.62 -3.34
N ILE A 98 5.30 -2.89 -4.44
CA ILE A 98 5.24 -1.43 -4.43
C ILE A 98 4.02 -0.97 -3.64
N TYR A 99 2.84 -1.50 -3.97
CA TYR A 99 1.57 -1.16 -3.30
C TYR A 99 1.63 -1.38 -1.79
N ILE A 100 2.05 -2.56 -1.34
CA ILE A 100 2.18 -2.90 0.09
C ILE A 100 3.20 -1.98 0.77
N CYS A 101 4.34 -1.71 0.12
CA CYS A 101 5.37 -0.82 0.67
C CYS A 101 4.84 0.59 0.90
N LEU A 102 4.22 1.21 -0.12
CA LEU A 102 3.64 2.55 -0.02
C LEU A 102 2.53 2.59 1.04
N ASN A 103 1.56 1.67 0.97
CA ASN A 103 0.40 1.67 1.87
C ASN A 103 0.78 1.39 3.33
N SER A 104 1.76 0.52 3.58
CA SER A 104 2.22 0.26 4.95
C SER A 104 2.80 1.53 5.56
N HIS A 105 3.62 2.27 4.81
CA HIS A 105 4.18 3.53 5.29
C HIS A 105 3.13 4.62 5.50
N LEU A 106 2.14 4.73 4.60
CA LEU A 106 1.01 5.64 4.79
C LEU A 106 0.18 5.27 6.03
N LEU A 107 -0.16 3.99 6.21
CA LEU A 107 -0.94 3.50 7.34
C LEU A 107 -0.28 3.85 8.66
N TRP A 108 1.02 3.55 8.82
CA TRP A 108 1.74 3.81 10.07
C TRP A 108 1.95 5.30 10.39
N ASN A 109 1.82 6.18 9.40
CA ASN A 109 1.95 7.62 9.55
C ASN A 109 0.60 8.36 9.42
N CYS A 110 -0.49 7.61 9.27
CA CYS A 110 -1.83 8.17 9.16
C CYS A 110 -2.24 8.81 10.48
N LYS A 111 -2.75 10.05 10.39
CA LYS A 111 -3.44 10.71 11.51
C LYS A 111 -4.85 10.14 11.58
N ILE A 112 -5.01 9.02 12.29
CA ILE A 112 -6.30 8.38 12.53
C ILE A 112 -7.26 9.42 13.11
N LYS A 113 -8.42 9.59 12.47
CA LYS A 113 -9.44 10.55 12.91
C LYS A 113 -9.93 10.19 14.33
N PRO A 114 -10.19 11.18 15.20
CA PRO A 114 -10.63 10.94 16.57
C PRO A 114 -12.12 10.60 16.60
N ILE A 115 -12.47 9.43 16.07
CA ILE A 115 -13.81 8.86 16.14
C ILE A 115 -13.70 7.66 17.08
N LYS A 116 -14.69 7.48 17.96
CA LYS A 116 -14.66 6.52 19.09
C LYS A 116 -14.28 5.09 18.66
N GLU A 117 -14.72 4.66 17.49
CA GLU A 117 -14.43 3.34 16.91
C GLU A 117 -12.96 3.17 16.47
N CYS A 118 -12.23 4.28 16.30
CA CYS A 118 -10.83 4.28 15.88
C CYS A 118 -9.83 4.38 17.04
N ASP A 119 -10.28 4.67 18.27
CA ASP A 119 -9.38 4.83 19.42
C ASP A 119 -8.67 3.52 19.77
N GLN A 120 -9.39 2.40 19.73
CA GLN A 120 -8.80 1.07 19.96
C GLN A 120 -7.75 0.74 18.90
N LEU A 121 -8.02 1.06 17.63
CA LEU A 121 -7.06 0.86 16.54
C LEU A 121 -5.82 1.74 16.73
N LYS A 122 -6.01 3.00 17.12
CA LYS A 122 -4.90 3.93 17.40
C LYS A 122 -4.01 3.40 18.53
N MET A 123 -4.60 3.01 19.66
CA MET A 123 -3.87 2.43 20.79
C MET A 123 -3.10 1.17 20.39
N PHE A 124 -3.74 0.29 19.62
CA PHE A 124 -3.11 -0.94 19.13
C PHE A 124 -1.91 -0.62 18.22
N MET A 125 -2.08 0.31 17.27
CA MET A 125 -1.00 0.73 16.38
C MET A 125 0.15 1.38 17.15
N GLU A 126 -0.14 2.23 18.15
CA GLU A 126 0.89 2.84 18.99
C GLU A 126 1.67 1.79 19.81
N ALA A 127 0.98 0.85 20.44
CA ALA A 127 1.60 -0.23 21.21
C ALA A 127 2.46 -1.16 20.34
N CYS A 128 2.02 -1.44 19.12
CA CYS A 128 2.73 -2.33 18.21
C CYS A 128 3.83 -1.64 17.40
N ARG A 129 3.90 -0.30 17.38
CA ARG A 129 4.77 0.45 16.47
C ARG A 129 6.24 0.01 16.52
N SER A 130 6.79 -0.24 17.71
CA SER A 130 8.19 -0.65 17.89
C SER A 130 8.53 -2.00 17.24
N PHE A 131 7.55 -2.89 17.09
CA PHE A 131 7.74 -4.20 16.45
C PHE A 131 7.79 -4.09 14.92
N TYR A 132 7.13 -3.09 14.34
CA TYR A 132 7.02 -2.90 12.89
C TYR A 132 7.92 -1.78 12.35
N GLN A 133 8.25 -0.78 13.18
CA GLN A 133 9.12 0.34 12.84
C GLN A 133 10.40 0.26 13.67
N LYS A 134 11.37 -0.55 13.21
CA LYS A 134 12.73 -0.44 13.73
C LYS A 134 13.32 0.91 13.28
N PRO A 135 14.01 1.66 14.16
CA PRO A 135 14.78 2.82 13.75
C PRO A 135 15.72 2.40 12.63
N ARG A 136 15.68 3.11 11.49
CA ARG A 136 16.66 2.88 10.44
C ARG A 136 18.02 3.23 11.03
N LYS A 137 18.87 2.22 11.30
CA LYS A 137 20.31 2.47 11.36
C LYS A 137 20.65 3.10 10.01
N LYS A 138 21.20 4.33 10.02
CA LYS A 138 21.78 4.90 8.81
C LYS A 138 22.74 3.84 8.27
N ILE A 139 22.44 3.28 7.11
CA ILE A 139 23.46 2.57 6.34
C ILE A 139 24.26 3.71 5.70
N LEU A 140 25.13 4.30 6.52
CA LEU A 140 26.32 5.00 6.04
C LEU A 140 27.35 3.89 5.92
N ASP A 141 27.65 3.52 4.68
CA ASP A 141 28.98 3.29 4.10
C ASP A 141 28.81 2.85 2.64
#